data_AF-A0A1F4JJ77-F1
#
_entry.id   AF-A0A1F4JJ77-F1
#
_cell.length_a   1.000
_cell.length_b   1.000
_cell.length_c   1.000
_cell.angle_alpha   90.00
_cell.angle_beta   90.00
_cell.angle_gamma   90.00
#
_symmetry.space_group_name_H-M   'P 1'
#
loop_
_entity.id
_entity.type
_entity.pdbx_description
1 polymer ?
#
loop_
_entity_poly.entity_id
_entity_poly.type
_entity_poly.pdbx_seq_one_letter_code
_entity_poly.pdbx_strand_id
1 'polypeptide(L)'
;MPNQTIRGNLVDAINELNKLLEICPDENQCFEIRIKIRELFQRLDRVIIATLDSSTMEFDEAIKALQALTKEAEKAKTQLDRVAEVINKAAKAVAKVEKLVKNVTGVLAIL
;
A
#
# COMPACT_ATOMS: atom_id res chain seq x y z
N MET A 1 21.64 -4.06 2.26
CA MET A 1 20.31 -3.55 1.89
C MET A 1 19.51 -3.42 3.17
N PRO A 2 18.82 -2.29 3.43
CA PRO A 2 17.99 -2.20 4.64
C PRO A 2 16.94 -3.31 4.61
N ASN A 3 16.71 -3.97 5.75
CA ASN A 3 15.69 -5.00 5.89
C ASN A 3 14.34 -4.42 5.45
N GLN A 4 13.88 -4.81 4.26
CA GLN A 4 12.62 -4.34 3.72
C GLN A 4 11.49 -5.00 4.52
N THR A 5 10.63 -4.16 5.09
CA THR A 5 9.48 -4.63 5.87
C THR A 5 8.19 -4.20 5.19
N ILE A 6 7.11 -4.95 5.40
CA ILE A 6 5.77 -4.56 4.92
C ILE A 6 5.40 -3.18 5.47
N ARG A 7 5.73 -2.92 6.74
CA ARG A 7 5.54 -1.63 7.40
C ARG A 7 6.24 -0.49 6.67
N GLY A 8 7.53 -0.64 6.38
CA GLY A 8 8.31 0.37 5.65
C GLY A 8 7.72 0.64 4.27
N ASN A 9 7.45 -0.41 3.49
CA ASN A 9 6.91 -0.27 2.14
C ASN A 9 5.49 0.34 2.12
N LEU A 10 4.67 0.09 3.14
CA LEU A 10 3.37 0.76 3.31
C LEU A 10 3.54 2.25 3.57
N VAL A 11 4.42 2.62 4.49
CA VAL A 11 4.69 4.04 4.81
C VAL A 11 5.24 4.76 3.58
N ASP A 12 6.17 4.15 2.85
CA ASP A 12 6.71 4.71 1.62
C ASP A 12 5.61 4.92 0.58
N ALA A 13 4.78 3.92 0.32
CA ALA A 13 3.66 4.04 -0.62
C ALA A 13 2.66 5.14 -0.22
N ILE A 14 2.30 5.21 1.06
CA ILE A 14 1.41 6.26 1.61
C ILE A 14 2.03 7.64 1.40
N ASN A 15 3.32 7.81 1.69
CA ASN A 15 4.01 9.07 1.52
C ASN A 15 4.05 9.50 0.04
N GLU A 16 4.31 8.57 -0.87
CA GLU A 16 4.33 8.86 -2.29
C GLU A 16 2.94 9.20 -2.85
N LEU A 17 1.89 8.54 -2.36
CA LEU A 17 0.51 8.90 -2.71
C LEU A 17 0.10 10.27 -2.16
N ASN A 18 0.50 10.64 -0.94
CA ASN A 18 0.23 11.98 -0.39
C ASN A 18 0.93 13.06 -1.24
N LYS A 19 2.18 12.85 -1.64
CA LYS A 19 2.91 13.77 -2.54
C LYS A 19 2.24 13.87 -3.90
N LEU A 20 1.71 12.77 -4.45
CA LEU A 20 0.97 12.79 -5.71
C LEU A 20 -0.35 13.56 -5.57
N LEU A 21 -1.06 13.40 -4.44
CA LEU A 21 -2.30 14.10 -4.15
C LEU A 21 -2.13 15.62 -4.14
N GLU A 22 -0.99 16.13 -3.69
CA GLU A 22 -0.70 17.58 -3.65
C GLU A 22 -0.62 18.24 -5.03
N ILE A 23 -0.35 17.46 -6.07
CA ILE A 23 -0.12 17.96 -7.44
C ILE A 23 -1.13 17.39 -8.46
N CYS A 24 -2.03 16.51 -8.02
CA CYS A 24 -3.05 15.93 -8.87
C CYS A 24 -4.12 16.98 -9.21
N PRO A 25 -4.34 17.30 -10.51
CA PRO A 25 -5.26 18.37 -10.91
C PRO A 25 -6.72 17.90 -11.03
N ASP A 26 -6.96 16.59 -11.10
CA ASP A 26 -8.29 16.01 -11.27
C ASP A 26 -8.87 15.64 -9.90
N GLU A 27 -10.00 16.26 -9.54
CA GLU A 27 -10.66 16.06 -8.24
C GLU A 27 -11.21 14.65 -8.04
N ASN A 28 -11.66 13.96 -9.10
CA ASN A 28 -12.12 12.58 -8.98
C ASN A 28 -10.94 11.66 -8.68
N GLN A 29 -9.81 11.88 -9.35
CA GLN A 29 -8.58 11.14 -9.07
C GLN A 29 -8.04 11.46 -7.67
N CYS A 30 -8.11 12.71 -7.22
CA CYS A 30 -7.78 13.11 -5.85
C CYS A 30 -8.65 12.35 -4.83
N PHE A 31 -9.95 12.25 -5.07
CA PHE A 31 -10.87 11.50 -4.22
C PHE A 31 -10.49 10.02 -4.13
N GLU A 32 -10.21 9.38 -5.28
CA GLU A 32 -9.76 7.99 -5.33
C GLU A 32 -8.42 7.79 -4.61
N ILE A 33 -7.44 8.67 -4.81
CA ILE A 33 -6.15 8.61 -4.10
C ILE A 33 -6.37 8.69 -2.58
N ARG A 34 -7.24 9.58 -2.09
CA ARG A 34 -7.56 9.70 -0.66
C ARG A 34 -8.18 8.41 -0.11
N ILE A 35 -9.07 7.75 -0.86
CA ILE A 35 -9.61 6.43 -0.49
C ILE A 35 -8.47 5.43 -0.37
N LYS A 36 -7.57 5.36 -1.35
CA LYS A 36 -6.45 4.41 -1.35
C LYS A 36 -5.45 4.65 -0.23
N ILE A 37 -5.15 5.91 0.10
CA ILE A 37 -4.34 6.25 1.27
C ILE A 37 -5.00 5.72 2.56
N ARG A 38 -6.30 5.93 2.75
CA ARG A 38 -7.03 5.44 3.92
C ARG A 38 -7.04 3.91 4.00
N GLU A 39 -7.24 3.23 2.87
CA GLU A 39 -7.17 1.76 2.81
C GLU A 39 -5.78 1.25 3.24
N LEU A 40 -4.71 1.88 2.76
CA LEU A 40 -3.33 1.52 3.13
C LEU A 40 -3.03 1.78 4.61
N PHE A 41 -3.51 2.88 5.19
CA PHE A 41 -3.41 3.11 6.64
C PHE A 41 -4.09 2.02 7.46
N GLN A 42 -5.30 1.60 7.08
CA GLN A 42 -5.97 0.48 7.75
C GLN A 42 -5.17 -0.83 7.68
N ARG A 43 -4.41 -1.03 6.60
CA ARG A 43 -3.56 -2.23 6.43
C ARG A 43 -2.29 -2.11 7.24
N LEU A 44 -1.74 -0.89 7.37
CA LEU A 44 -0.62 -0.61 8.26
C LEU A 44 -0.97 -0.98 9.71
N ASP A 45 -2.14 -0.60 10.20
CA ASP A 45 -2.60 -0.95 11.55
C ASP A 45 -2.65 -2.48 11.74
N ARG A 46 -3.19 -3.21 10.76
CA ARG A 46 -3.24 -4.68 10.80
C ARG A 46 -1.86 -5.31 10.76
N VAL A 47 -0.95 -4.80 9.94
CA VAL A 47 0.44 -5.26 9.85
C VAL A 47 1.20 -4.99 11.15
N ILE A 48 0.88 -3.92 11.88
CA ILE A 48 1.53 -3.61 13.15
C ILE A 48 1.22 -4.66 14.22
N ILE A 49 -0.03 -5.15 14.26
CA ILE A 49 -0.48 -6.14 15.26
C ILE A 49 -0.30 -7.60 14.81
N ALA A 50 -0.01 -7.82 13.52
CA ALA A 50 0.13 -9.13 12.94
C ALA A 50 1.54 -9.72 13.15
N THR A 51 1.61 -10.99 13.53
CA THR A 51 2.83 -11.79 13.35
C THR A 51 2.91 -12.24 11.89
N LEU A 52 3.88 -11.72 11.15
CA LEU A 52 4.07 -12.01 9.72
C LEU A 52 5.23 -12.96 9.52
N ASP A 53 4.99 -14.02 8.74
CA ASP A 53 6.04 -14.92 8.27
C ASP A 53 6.62 -14.41 6.94
N SER A 54 7.86 -13.90 7.01
CA SER A 54 8.58 -13.37 5.86
C SER A 54 9.04 -14.43 4.86
N SER A 55 8.89 -15.72 5.16
CA SER A 55 9.20 -16.81 4.23
C SER A 55 8.04 -17.17 3.30
N THR A 56 6.87 -16.55 3.52
CA THR A 56 5.66 -16.84 2.72
C THR A 56 5.67 -16.10 1.38
N MET A 57 5.06 -16.74 0.38
CA MET A 57 4.85 -16.12 -0.92
C MET A 57 3.99 -14.85 -0.81
N GLU A 58 3.00 -14.83 0.09
CA GLU A 58 2.17 -13.66 0.37
C GLU A 58 2.98 -12.45 0.83
N PHE A 59 4.03 -12.67 1.63
CA PHE A 59 4.91 -11.60 2.07
C PHE A 59 5.65 -10.97 0.89
N ASP A 60 6.26 -11.80 0.04
CA ASP A 60 6.96 -11.35 -1.17
C ASP A 60 6.04 -10.64 -2.17
N GLU A 61 4.83 -11.18 -2.37
CA GLU A 61 3.82 -10.56 -3.24
C GLU A 61 3.41 -9.17 -2.72
N ALA A 62 3.23 -9.03 -1.41
CA ALA A 62 2.87 -7.75 -0.79
C ALA A 62 4.01 -6.73 -0.92
N ILE A 63 5.26 -7.12 -0.66
CA ILE A 63 6.43 -6.25 -0.87
C ILE A 63 6.50 -5.78 -2.32
N LYS A 64 6.43 -6.70 -3.29
CA LYS A 64 6.50 -6.37 -4.72
C LYS A 64 5.38 -5.42 -5.15
N ALA A 65 4.16 -5.65 -4.67
CA ALA A 65 3.01 -4.82 -5.00
C ALA A 65 3.15 -3.40 -4.43
N LEU A 66 3.63 -3.26 -3.19
CA LEU A 66 3.89 -1.96 -2.56
C LEU A 66 5.01 -1.21 -3.28
N GLN A 67 6.12 -1.87 -3.61
CA GLN A 67 7.22 -1.26 -4.36
C GLN A 67 6.78 -0.80 -5.75
N ALA A 68 5.98 -1.62 -6.44
CA ALA A 68 5.42 -1.27 -7.73
C ALA A 68 4.50 -0.05 -7.65
N LEU A 69 3.71 0.07 -6.58
CA LEU A 69 2.89 1.24 -6.29
C LEU A 69 3.75 2.48 -6.02
N THR A 70 4.73 2.40 -5.11
CA THR A 70 5.63 3.52 -4.77
C THR A 70 6.31 4.06 -6.02
N LYS A 71 6.92 3.18 -6.82
CA LYS A 71 7.59 3.56 -8.07
C LYS A 71 6.63 4.19 -9.09
N GLU A 72 5.38 3.72 -9.12
CA GLU A 72 4.39 4.29 -10.03
C GLU A 72 3.92 5.66 -9.57
N ALA A 73 3.71 5.83 -8.26
CA ALA A 73 3.35 7.12 -7.67
C ALA A 73 4.47 8.15 -7.92
N GLU A 74 5.75 7.78 -7.76
CA GLU A 74 6.88 8.65 -8.09
C GLU A 74 6.87 9.12 -9.55
N LYS A 75 6.62 8.21 -10.49
CA LYS A 75 6.54 8.54 -11.92
C LYS A 75 5.34 9.42 -12.23
N ALA A 76 4.19 9.15 -11.62
CA ALA A 76 2.97 9.90 -11.88
C ALA A 76 3.10 11.38 -11.49
N LYS A 77 4.04 11.75 -10.61
CA LYS A 77 4.30 13.15 -10.27
C LYS A 77 4.82 14.00 -11.42
N THR A 78 5.50 13.38 -12.39
CA THR A 78 5.97 14.05 -13.61
C THR A 78 5.15 13.67 -14.84
N GLN A 79 4.23 12.70 -14.69
CA GLN A 79 3.39 12.12 -15.74
C GLN A 79 1.96 11.92 -15.19
N LEU A 80 1.22 13.02 -15.04
CA LEU A 80 -0.08 13.02 -14.36
C LEU A 80 -1.17 12.20 -15.10
N ASP A 81 -0.95 11.90 -16.38
CA ASP A 81 -1.77 10.95 -17.14
C ASP A 81 -1.73 9.52 -16.57
N ARG A 82 -0.77 9.21 -15.69
CA ARG A 82 -0.58 7.90 -15.06
C ARG A 82 -1.27 7.74 -13.72
N VAL A 83 -1.96 8.76 -13.23
CA VAL A 83 -2.65 8.70 -11.92
C VAL A 83 -3.67 7.54 -11.86
N ALA A 84 -4.35 7.23 -12.98
CA ALA A 84 -5.22 6.06 -13.06
C ALA A 84 -4.46 4.72 -12.88
N GLU A 85 -3.21 4.63 -13.37
CA GLU A 85 -2.35 3.46 -13.15
C GLU A 85 -1.97 3.34 -11.67
N VAL A 86 -1.68 4.46 -11.01
CA VAL A 86 -1.38 4.53 -9.57
C VAL A 86 -2.56 4.01 -8.74
N ILE A 87 -3.79 4.47 -9.02
CA ILE A 87 -5.00 4.03 -8.31
C ILE A 87 -5.18 2.50 -8.46
N ASN A 88 -4.98 1.97 -9.67
CA ASN A 88 -5.06 0.54 -9.93
C ASN A 88 -3.98 -0.26 -9.19
N LYS A 89 -2.73 0.24 -9.13
CA LYS A 89 -1.66 -0.41 -8.35
C LYS A 89 -1.91 -0.32 -6.86
N ALA A 90 -2.51 0.77 -6.38
CA ALA A 90 -2.89 0.92 -4.99
C ALA A 90 -3.93 -0.12 -4.58
N ALA A 91 -4.97 -0.33 -5.40
CA ALA A 91 -5.95 -1.39 -5.17
C ALA A 91 -5.30 -2.78 -5.13
N LYS A 92 -4.35 -3.07 -6.03
CA LYS A 92 -3.60 -4.34 -6.02
C LYS A 92 -2.75 -4.50 -4.76
N ALA A 93 -2.04 -3.45 -4.34
CA ALA A 93 -1.22 -3.47 -3.14
C ALA A 93 -2.08 -3.71 -1.89
N VAL A 94 -3.22 -3.00 -1.77
CA VAL A 94 -4.20 -3.22 -0.70
C VAL A 94 -4.66 -4.68 -0.66
N ALA A 95 -5.02 -5.26 -1.81
CA ALA A 95 -5.47 -6.66 -1.89
C ALA A 95 -4.38 -7.67 -1.48
N LYS A 96 -3.12 -7.43 -1.88
CA LYS A 96 -1.99 -8.31 -1.52
C LYS A 96 -1.66 -8.23 -0.04
N VAL A 97 -1.65 -7.02 0.53
CA VAL A 97 -1.43 -6.85 1.98
C VAL A 97 -2.60 -7.43 2.78
N GLU A 98 -3.84 -7.26 2.32
CA GLU A 98 -5.02 -7.89 2.92
C GLU A 98 -4.87 -9.41 2.96
N LYS A 99 -4.47 -10.03 1.84
CA LYS A 99 -4.24 -11.48 1.76
C LYS A 99 -3.19 -11.95 2.78
N LEU A 100 -2.10 -11.19 2.92
CA LEU A 100 -1.04 -11.47 3.89
C LEU A 100 -1.57 -11.43 5.34
N VAL A 101 -2.34 -10.41 5.71
CA VAL A 101 -2.83 -10.25 7.09
C VAL A 101 -4.08 -11.07 7.42
N LYS A 102 -4.85 -11.52 6.40
CA LYS A 102 -6.07 -12.32 6.59
C LYS A 102 -5.80 -13.67 7.27
N ASN A 103 -4.59 -14.20 7.13
CA ASN A 103 -4.19 -15.45 7.77
C ASN A 103 -3.75 -15.28 9.23
N VAL A 104 -3.72 -14.05 9.74
CA VAL A 104 -3.23 -13.72 11.09
C VAL A 104 -4.36 -13.68 12.13
N THR A 105 -5.60 -14.02 11.75
CA THR A 105 -6.76 -14.14 12.67
C THR A 105 -6.68 -15.39 13.56
N GLY A 106 -5.67 -15.45 14.42
CA GLY A 106 -5.50 -16.48 15.45
C GLY A 106 -5.42 -15.99 16.90
N VAL A 107 -5.30 -14.68 17.16
CA VAL A 107 -4.93 -14.21 18.53
C VAL A 107 -5.94 -13.25 19.19
N LEU A 108 -6.95 -12.72 18.48
CA LEU A 108 -7.93 -11.78 19.06
C LEU A 108 -9.34 -12.35 19.22
N ALA A 109 -9.50 -13.68 19.26
CA ALA A 109 -10.77 -14.32 19.64
C ALA A 109 -10.85 -14.69 21.13
N ILE A 110 -9.82 -14.37 21.93
CA ILE A 110 -9.82 -14.59 23.38
C ILE A 110 -9.23 -13.33 24.02
N LEU A 111 -10.09 -12.42 24.46
CA LEU A 111 -9.95 -11.57 25.65
C LEU A 111 -11.29 -10.87 25.90
#